data_AF-A0A1A8L771-F1
#
_entry.id   AF-A0A1A8L771-F1
#
_cell.length_a   1.000
_cell.length_b   1.000
_cell.length_c   1.000
_cell.angle_alpha   90.00
_cell.angle_beta   90.00
_cell.angle_gamma   90.00
#
_symmetry.space_group_name_H-M   'P 1'
#
loop_
_entity.id
_entity.type
_entity.pdbx_description
1 polymer ?
#
loop_
_entity_poly.entity_id
_entity_poly.type
_entity_poly.pdbx_seq_one_letter_code
_entity_poly.pdbx_strand_id
1 'polypeptide(L)'
;MAREGKIDWSVCDVEEMNMKTETLLKNVHTRLPEPLPSPVKRSLIKGDFLYFYYGCDGQDDRGWGCGYRTLQTMASWIYFNCSPHKDHNKLAPSLPEIQQALVSVGDKPASFSGSKEWIGTFEASLVLDYLYDVPCKLVHVRGGGAELEQVAVEELHRHFEKHGSPVMMGGDRDNSSKGILGVCTGTNGSYLLVVDPHYFGSKLEKTELQMRGWVAWKPVSSLDRSSFYNLCMPQTDRKRT
;
A
#
# COMPACT_ATOMS: atom_id res chain seq x y z
N MET A 1 -32.04 -30.08 31.56
CA MET A 1 -31.62 -29.80 30.17
C MET A 1 -31.27 -28.32 30.09
N ALA A 2 -30.00 -27.99 30.31
CA ALA A 2 -29.51 -26.62 30.12
C ALA A 2 -29.16 -26.45 28.63
N ARG A 3 -29.72 -25.42 27.98
CA ARG A 3 -29.34 -25.02 26.62
C ARG A 3 -28.04 -24.25 26.71
N GLU A 4 -26.96 -24.81 26.16
CA GLU A 4 -25.73 -24.07 25.88
C GLU A 4 -26.01 -23.05 24.78
N GLY A 5 -25.94 -21.77 25.14
CA GLY A 5 -25.96 -20.68 24.18
C GLY A 5 -24.63 -20.64 23.44
N LYS A 6 -24.66 -20.91 22.14
CA LYS A 6 -23.53 -20.70 21.24
C LYS A 6 -23.34 -19.19 21.10
N ILE A 7 -22.36 -18.64 21.81
CA ILE A 7 -21.94 -17.24 21.64
C ILE A 7 -21.28 -17.15 20.26
N ASP A 8 -21.88 -16.37 19.38
CA ASP A 8 -21.34 -16.08 18.06
C ASP A 8 -20.31 -14.96 18.16
N TRP A 9 -19.05 -15.36 18.35
CA TRP A 9 -17.90 -14.46 18.43
C TRP A 9 -17.60 -13.73 17.11
N SER A 10 -18.17 -14.20 15.98
CA SER A 10 -17.80 -13.68 14.65
C SER A 10 -18.39 -12.31 14.34
N VAL A 11 -19.53 -11.96 14.92
CA VAL A 11 -20.22 -10.69 14.62
C VAL A 11 -19.59 -9.51 15.37
N CYS A 12 -19.21 -9.71 16.64
CA CYS A 12 -18.55 -8.67 17.44
C CYS A 12 -17.19 -8.27 16.86
N ASP A 13 -16.37 -9.25 16.45
CA ASP A 13 -15.04 -8.97 15.89
C ASP A 13 -15.11 -8.22 14.56
N VAL A 14 -16.10 -8.54 13.72
CA VAL A 14 -16.30 -7.88 12.42
C VAL A 14 -16.79 -6.44 12.60
N GLU A 15 -17.74 -6.18 13.50
CA GLU A 15 -18.22 -4.82 13.79
C GLU A 15 -17.14 -3.96 14.45
N GLU A 16 -16.35 -4.51 15.38
CA GLU A 16 -15.27 -3.80 16.08
C GLU A 16 -14.08 -3.50 15.14
N MET A 17 -13.77 -4.41 14.20
CA MET A 17 -12.81 -4.14 13.12
C MET A 17 -13.30 -3.04 12.18
N ASN A 18 -14.59 -3.06 11.81
CA ASN A 18 -15.18 -2.04 10.92
C ASN A 18 -15.16 -0.65 11.59
N MET A 19 -15.46 -0.57 12.89
CA MET A 19 -15.43 0.66 13.69
C MET A 19 -14.01 1.23 13.84
N LYS A 20 -12.97 0.39 13.91
CA LYS A 20 -11.57 0.85 13.97
C LYS A 20 -11.06 1.38 12.63
N THR A 21 -11.47 0.80 11.50
CA THR A 21 -11.12 1.32 10.16
C THR A 21 -11.72 2.70 9.86
N GLU A 22 -12.84 3.08 10.47
CA GLU A 22 -13.41 4.44 10.35
C GLU A 22 -12.52 5.54 10.96
N THR A 23 -11.47 5.17 11.71
CA THR A 23 -10.55 6.13 12.32
C THR A 23 -9.30 6.43 11.51
N LEU A 24 -9.06 5.69 10.42
CA LEU A 24 -7.88 5.86 9.57
C LEU A 24 -7.90 7.20 8.83
N LEU A 25 -6.71 7.76 8.62
CA LEU A 25 -6.59 9.02 7.91
C LEU A 25 -6.71 8.84 6.40
N LYS A 26 -7.53 9.69 5.80
CA LYS A 26 -7.76 9.74 4.36
C LYS A 26 -6.80 10.71 3.68
N ASN A 27 -6.26 10.33 2.52
CA ASN A 27 -5.44 11.17 1.64
C ASN A 27 -4.33 11.94 2.38
N VAL A 28 -3.54 11.21 3.16
CA VAL A 28 -2.50 11.76 4.05
C VAL A 28 -1.41 12.56 3.33
N HIS A 29 -1.30 12.44 2.00
CA HIS A 29 -0.37 13.22 1.18
C HIS A 29 -0.87 14.63 0.82
N THR A 30 -2.15 14.92 1.06
CA THR A 30 -2.73 16.22 0.69
C THR A 30 -2.12 17.35 1.53
N ARG A 31 -1.90 18.51 0.90
CA ARG A 31 -1.27 19.71 1.50
C ARG A 31 0.19 19.53 1.92
N LEU A 32 0.84 18.45 1.52
CA LEU A 32 2.28 18.31 1.66
C LEU A 32 2.97 19.37 0.77
N PRO A 33 3.99 20.10 1.27
CA PRO A 33 4.78 21.00 0.44
C PRO A 33 5.39 20.29 -0.78
N GLU A 34 5.46 20.98 -1.91
CA GLU A 34 6.11 20.45 -3.10
C GLU A 34 7.61 20.25 -2.87
N PRO A 35 8.24 19.20 -3.42
CA PRO A 35 9.66 18.95 -3.23
C PRO A 35 10.53 19.92 -4.04
N LEU A 36 9.94 20.52 -5.08
CA LEU A 36 10.61 21.37 -6.05
C LEU A 36 9.75 22.61 -6.33
N PRO A 37 10.34 23.82 -6.40
CA PRO A 37 9.60 25.04 -6.71
C PRO A 37 9.12 25.09 -8.17
N SER A 38 9.81 24.41 -9.09
CA SER A 38 9.46 24.38 -10.52
C SER A 38 9.80 23.00 -11.11
N PRO A 39 8.93 21.99 -10.88
CA PRO A 39 9.16 20.66 -11.42
C PRO A 39 8.93 20.63 -12.94
N VAL A 40 9.73 19.83 -13.65
CA VAL A 40 9.57 19.56 -15.08
C VAL A 40 8.32 18.73 -15.32
N LYS A 41 8.11 17.72 -14.48
CA LYS A 41 6.96 16.82 -14.57
C LYS A 41 6.54 16.35 -13.19
N ARG A 42 5.24 16.25 -12.96
CA ARG A 42 4.67 15.71 -11.72
C ARG A 42 3.47 14.84 -12.04
N SER A 43 3.46 13.64 -11.49
CA SER A 43 2.32 12.73 -11.57
C SER A 43 2.00 12.20 -10.17
N LEU A 44 0.73 12.24 -9.79
CA LEU A 44 0.22 11.78 -8.50
C LEU A 44 -0.87 10.74 -8.69
N ILE A 45 -1.17 9.99 -7.65
CA ILE A 45 -2.42 9.23 -7.56
C ILE A 45 -3.64 10.12 -7.80
N LYS A 46 -4.74 9.50 -8.22
CA LYS A 46 -6.03 10.15 -8.44
C LYS A 46 -7.07 9.42 -7.60
N GLY A 47 -7.87 10.17 -6.86
CA GLY A 47 -8.89 9.59 -6.01
C GLY A 47 -8.42 9.27 -4.61
N ASP A 48 -9.28 8.56 -3.88
CA ASP A 48 -9.25 8.49 -2.43
C ASP A 48 -8.62 7.21 -1.90
N PHE A 49 -7.92 7.26 -0.76
CA PHE A 49 -7.41 6.08 -0.06
C PHE A 49 -7.28 6.35 1.44
N LEU A 50 -7.13 5.28 2.22
CA LEU A 50 -6.85 5.32 3.66
C LEU A 50 -5.41 4.86 3.95
N TYR A 51 -4.79 5.51 4.93
CA TYR A 51 -3.45 5.20 5.38
C TYR A 51 -3.47 4.07 6.43
N PHE A 52 -3.06 2.87 6.02
CA PHE A 52 -2.86 1.73 6.92
C PHE A 52 -1.40 1.67 7.39
N TYR A 53 -1.23 1.32 8.66
CA TYR A 53 0.07 1.31 9.35
C TYR A 53 0.07 0.24 10.47
N TYR A 54 1.22 -0.01 11.09
CA TYR A 54 1.33 -1.04 12.13
C TYR A 54 0.31 -0.86 13.27
N GLY A 55 -0.35 -1.95 13.64
CA GLY A 55 -1.29 -1.98 14.77
C GLY A 55 -2.60 -1.25 14.53
N CYS A 56 -2.88 -0.73 13.33
CA CYS A 56 -4.03 0.16 13.11
C CYS A 56 -5.40 -0.53 13.30
N ASP A 57 -5.44 -1.85 13.21
CA ASP A 57 -6.63 -2.69 13.44
C ASP A 57 -6.56 -3.48 14.76
N GLY A 58 -5.57 -3.19 15.62
CA GLY A 58 -5.37 -3.86 16.90
C GLY A 58 -4.43 -5.08 16.85
N GLN A 59 -4.02 -5.55 15.67
CA GLN A 59 -3.03 -6.61 15.55
C GLN A 59 -1.61 -6.06 15.60
N ASP A 60 -0.79 -6.50 16.55
CA ASP A 60 0.63 -6.13 16.60
C ASP A 60 1.44 -6.83 15.51
N ASP A 61 1.59 -6.14 14.38
CA ASP A 61 2.28 -6.60 13.19
C ASP A 61 3.64 -5.92 12.96
N ARG A 62 4.20 -5.29 14.00
CA ARG A 62 5.50 -4.64 13.92
C ARG A 62 6.60 -5.62 13.50
N GLY A 63 7.40 -5.23 12.52
CA GLY A 63 8.55 -5.99 12.03
C GLY A 63 8.24 -7.02 10.96
N TRP A 64 6.96 -7.25 10.62
CA TRP A 64 6.58 -8.21 9.55
C TRP A 64 5.38 -7.78 8.71
N GLY A 65 4.56 -6.86 9.22
CA GLY A 65 3.30 -6.46 8.61
C GLY A 65 3.35 -5.41 7.51
N CYS A 66 4.51 -4.79 7.22
CA CYS A 66 4.56 -3.59 6.37
C CYS A 66 4.01 -3.82 4.95
N GLY A 67 4.26 -5.01 4.38
CA GLY A 67 3.71 -5.41 3.09
C GLY A 67 2.18 -5.50 3.12
N TYR A 68 1.63 -6.08 4.18
CA TYR A 68 0.18 -6.18 4.40
C TYR A 68 -0.46 -4.80 4.52
N ARG A 69 0.13 -3.88 5.29
CA ARG A 69 -0.39 -2.51 5.46
C ARG A 69 -0.32 -1.68 4.18
N THR A 70 0.73 -1.87 3.39
CA THR A 70 0.83 -1.24 2.06
C THR A 70 -0.24 -1.78 1.13
N LEU A 71 -0.47 -3.10 1.14
CA LEU A 71 -1.55 -3.74 0.38
C LEU A 71 -2.93 -3.23 0.81
N GLN A 72 -3.21 -3.14 2.11
CA GLN A 72 -4.47 -2.58 2.61
C GLN A 72 -4.69 -1.12 2.15
N THR A 73 -3.63 -0.31 2.12
CA THR A 73 -3.66 1.05 1.57
C THR A 73 -4.08 1.03 0.10
N MET A 74 -3.50 0.13 -0.72
CA MET A 74 -3.86 -0.05 -2.14
C MET A 74 -5.30 -0.57 -2.31
N ALA A 75 -5.70 -1.55 -1.51
CA ALA A 75 -7.05 -2.12 -1.52
C ALA A 75 -8.11 -1.07 -1.17
N SER A 76 -7.85 -0.20 -0.19
CA SER A 76 -8.75 0.91 0.12
C SER A 76 -8.93 1.88 -1.05
N TRP A 77 -7.86 2.10 -1.84
CA TRP A 77 -7.97 2.91 -3.05
C TRP A 77 -8.85 2.21 -4.09
N ILE A 78 -8.69 0.91 -4.29
CA ILE A 78 -9.55 0.14 -5.20
C ILE A 78 -11.01 0.27 -4.77
N TYR A 79 -11.28 0.09 -3.47
CA TYR A 79 -12.62 0.22 -2.89
C TYR A 79 -13.27 1.59 -3.18
N PHE A 80 -12.55 2.71 -3.03
CA PHE A 80 -13.14 4.03 -3.26
C PHE A 80 -13.27 4.40 -4.74
N ASN A 81 -12.40 3.89 -5.61
CA ASN A 81 -12.21 4.46 -6.95
C ASN A 81 -12.69 3.54 -8.08
N CYS A 82 -12.67 2.23 -7.89
CA CYS A 82 -13.18 1.26 -8.86
C CYS A 82 -14.70 1.08 -8.65
N SER A 83 -15.46 1.00 -9.75
CA SER A 83 -16.91 0.70 -9.72
C SER A 83 -17.16 -0.65 -9.03
N PRO A 84 -18.34 -0.91 -8.45
CA PRO A 84 -18.51 -2.03 -7.53
C PRO A 84 -18.21 -3.36 -8.23
N HIS A 85 -17.05 -3.93 -7.92
CA HIS A 85 -16.84 -5.37 -7.98
C HIS A 85 -17.88 -5.94 -7.01
N LYS A 86 -18.90 -6.60 -7.57
CA LYS A 86 -20.29 -6.70 -7.08
C LYS A 86 -20.52 -7.29 -5.68
N ASP A 87 -19.48 -7.65 -4.92
CA ASP A 87 -19.62 -8.36 -3.64
C ASP A 87 -18.71 -7.86 -2.50
N HIS A 88 -17.90 -6.81 -2.71
CA HIS A 88 -16.96 -6.37 -1.66
C HIS A 88 -17.53 -5.22 -0.82
N ASN A 89 -18.33 -5.56 0.19
CA ASN A 89 -18.74 -4.64 1.26
C ASN A 89 -17.59 -4.28 2.23
N LYS A 90 -16.38 -4.78 1.99
CA LYS A 90 -15.22 -4.59 2.87
C LYS A 90 -14.20 -3.65 2.26
N LEU A 91 -13.79 -2.65 3.04
CA LEU A 91 -12.84 -1.61 2.66
C LEU A 91 -11.46 -2.15 2.23
N ALA A 92 -10.93 -3.13 2.98
CA ALA A 92 -9.63 -3.74 2.76
C ALA A 92 -9.60 -5.13 3.44
N PRO A 93 -8.76 -6.08 3.00
CA PRO A 93 -8.71 -7.40 3.63
C PRO A 93 -7.93 -7.31 4.95
N SER A 94 -8.25 -8.17 5.92
CA SER A 94 -7.47 -8.33 7.14
C SER A 94 -6.15 -9.06 6.84
N LEU A 95 -5.17 -8.99 7.75
CA LEU A 95 -3.93 -9.75 7.62
C LEU A 95 -4.19 -11.27 7.46
N PRO A 96 -5.07 -11.89 8.26
CA PRO A 96 -5.46 -13.30 8.05
C PRO A 96 -6.10 -13.58 6.68
N GLU A 97 -6.94 -12.68 6.16
CA GLU A 97 -7.54 -12.85 4.84
C GLU A 97 -6.50 -12.77 3.71
N ILE A 98 -5.51 -11.88 3.85
CA ILE A 98 -4.37 -11.79 2.91
C ILE A 98 -3.58 -13.11 2.93
N GLN A 99 -3.27 -13.64 4.12
CA GLN A 99 -2.57 -14.92 4.25
C GLN A 99 -3.38 -16.07 3.65
N GLN A 100 -4.68 -16.11 3.93
CA GLN A 100 -5.58 -17.12 3.38
C GLN A 100 -5.70 -17.04 1.86
N ALA A 101 -5.70 -15.84 1.28
CA ALA A 101 -5.68 -15.65 -0.17
C ALA A 101 -4.42 -16.27 -0.79
N LEU A 102 -3.24 -16.02 -0.21
CA LEU A 102 -1.96 -16.59 -0.67
C LEU A 102 -1.91 -18.12 -0.58
N VAL A 103 -2.51 -18.70 0.47
CA VAL A 103 -2.68 -20.15 0.58
C VAL A 103 -3.65 -20.67 -0.48
N SER A 104 -4.75 -19.96 -0.73
CA SER A 104 -5.80 -20.39 -1.65
C SER A 104 -5.34 -20.40 -3.11
N VAL A 105 -4.49 -19.45 -3.51
CA VAL A 105 -3.88 -19.42 -4.85
C VAL A 105 -2.69 -20.38 -4.99
N GLY A 106 -2.29 -21.05 -3.91
CA GLY A 106 -1.20 -22.05 -3.91
C GLY A 106 0.21 -21.47 -3.86
N ASP A 107 0.37 -20.17 -3.59
CA ASP A 107 1.68 -19.53 -3.46
C ASP A 107 2.38 -19.89 -2.13
N LYS A 108 1.60 -20.01 -1.05
CA LYS A 108 2.10 -20.32 0.29
C LYS A 108 1.52 -21.63 0.83
N PRO A 109 2.27 -22.37 1.68
CA PRO A 109 1.74 -23.55 2.36
C PRO A 109 0.69 -23.18 3.40
N ALA A 110 -0.15 -24.14 3.81
CA ALA A 110 -1.19 -23.91 4.82
C ALA A 110 -0.65 -23.35 6.16
N SER A 111 0.61 -23.66 6.51
CA SER A 111 1.30 -23.14 7.70
C SER A 111 1.56 -21.63 7.68
N PHE A 112 1.43 -20.99 6.52
CA PHE A 112 1.57 -19.54 6.38
C PHE A 112 0.39 -18.78 7.02
N SER A 113 -0.80 -19.39 7.03
CA SER A 113 -1.98 -18.82 7.68
C SER A 113 -1.78 -18.76 9.19
N GLY A 114 -1.94 -17.56 9.77
CA GLY A 114 -1.66 -17.29 11.18
C GLY A 114 -0.17 -17.08 11.50
N SER A 115 0.71 -17.14 10.51
CA SER A 115 2.14 -16.86 10.70
C SER A 115 2.42 -15.35 10.87
N LYS A 116 3.68 -15.02 11.18
CA LYS A 116 4.20 -13.64 11.18
C LYS A 116 5.22 -13.43 10.06
N GLU A 117 5.07 -14.16 8.96
CA GLU A 117 5.94 -14.00 7.79
C GLU A 117 5.56 -12.74 7.01
N TRP A 118 6.57 -12.07 6.47
CA TRP A 118 6.39 -10.88 5.64
C TRP A 118 5.92 -11.25 4.22
N ILE A 119 5.33 -10.28 3.52
CA ILE A 119 4.96 -10.40 2.10
C ILE A 119 5.58 -9.28 1.27
N GLY A 120 5.90 -9.57 0.02
CA GLY A 120 6.48 -8.62 -0.92
C GLY A 120 5.50 -8.17 -2.00
N THR A 121 6.06 -7.51 -3.02
CA THR A 121 5.33 -6.99 -4.17
C THR A 121 4.68 -8.07 -5.01
N PHE A 122 5.28 -9.27 -5.06
CA PHE A 122 4.75 -10.40 -5.80
C PHE A 122 3.51 -10.96 -5.11
N GLU A 123 3.60 -11.29 -3.82
CA GLU A 123 2.44 -11.72 -3.03
C GLU A 123 1.31 -10.68 -3.06
N ALA A 124 1.64 -9.39 -2.95
CA ALA A 124 0.64 -8.33 -3.08
C ALA A 124 -0.07 -8.35 -4.45
N SER A 125 0.66 -8.62 -5.54
CA SER A 125 0.03 -8.74 -6.87
C SER A 125 -0.95 -9.90 -6.96
N LEU A 126 -0.61 -11.05 -6.37
CA LEU A 126 -1.48 -12.23 -6.35
C LEU A 126 -2.75 -11.98 -5.55
N VAL A 127 -2.63 -11.30 -4.41
CA VAL A 127 -3.76 -11.00 -3.53
C VAL A 127 -4.69 -9.96 -4.16
N LEU A 128 -4.15 -8.93 -4.82
CA LEU A 128 -4.97 -7.94 -5.50
C LEU A 128 -5.72 -8.53 -6.70
N ASP A 129 -5.08 -9.43 -7.44
CA ASP A 129 -5.73 -10.17 -8.53
C ASP A 129 -6.82 -11.09 -7.98
N TYR A 130 -6.51 -11.91 -6.97
CA TYR A 130 -7.43 -12.88 -6.41
C TYR A 130 -8.65 -12.27 -5.70
N LEU A 131 -8.44 -11.24 -4.87
CA LEU A 131 -9.50 -10.65 -4.06
C LEU A 131 -10.26 -9.52 -4.76
N TYR A 132 -9.66 -8.86 -5.75
CA TYR A 132 -10.25 -7.66 -6.37
C TYR A 132 -10.35 -7.73 -7.89
N ASP A 133 -9.87 -8.80 -8.54
CA ASP A 133 -9.80 -8.91 -10.00
C ASP A 133 -8.99 -7.72 -10.61
N VAL A 134 -7.93 -7.32 -9.89
CA VAL A 134 -7.03 -6.24 -10.31
C VAL A 134 -5.63 -6.79 -10.57
N PRO A 135 -5.28 -7.10 -11.83
CA PRO A 135 -3.94 -7.56 -12.17
C PRO A 135 -2.92 -6.44 -11.95
N CYS A 136 -1.68 -6.80 -11.65
CA CYS A 136 -0.61 -5.83 -11.41
C CYS A 136 0.54 -6.00 -12.41
N LYS A 137 1.13 -4.87 -12.84
CA LYS A 137 2.43 -4.87 -13.51
C LYS A 137 3.51 -4.90 -12.44
N LEU A 138 4.40 -5.89 -12.50
CA LEU A 138 5.60 -5.94 -11.67
C LEU A 138 6.77 -5.32 -12.44
N VAL A 139 7.42 -4.33 -11.83
CA VAL A 139 8.63 -3.71 -12.38
C VAL A 139 9.79 -4.00 -11.45
N HIS A 140 10.79 -4.70 -11.97
CA HIS A 140 12.04 -4.94 -11.28
C HIS A 140 13.07 -3.88 -11.71
N VAL A 141 13.58 -3.12 -10.75
CA VAL A 141 14.60 -2.10 -10.94
C VAL A 141 15.89 -2.67 -10.38
N ARG A 142 16.85 -2.96 -11.26
CA ARG A 142 18.14 -3.51 -10.83
C ARG A 142 18.93 -2.37 -10.18
N GLY A 143 19.74 -2.71 -9.18
CA GLY A 143 20.51 -1.72 -8.43
C GLY A 143 21.39 -0.83 -9.32
N GLY A 144 21.79 0.32 -8.78
CA GLY A 144 22.48 1.38 -9.50
C GLY A 144 21.57 2.60 -9.66
N GLY A 145 21.99 3.74 -9.09
CA GLY A 145 21.17 4.96 -9.05
C GLY A 145 20.67 5.47 -10.40
N ALA A 146 21.28 5.07 -11.51
CA ALA A 146 20.84 5.42 -12.86
C ALA A 146 19.57 4.68 -13.30
N GLU A 147 19.40 3.39 -12.99
CA GLU A 147 18.18 2.64 -13.38
C GLU A 147 16.97 3.10 -12.58
N LEU A 148 17.17 3.42 -11.30
CA LEU A 148 16.11 3.95 -10.45
C LEU A 148 15.59 5.30 -10.96
N GLU A 149 16.49 6.16 -11.43
CA GLU A 149 16.12 7.45 -12.01
C GLU A 149 15.48 7.32 -13.41
N GLN A 150 15.94 6.38 -14.24
CA GLN A 150 15.51 6.28 -15.64
C GLN A 150 14.29 5.38 -15.82
N VAL A 151 14.28 4.22 -15.16
CA VAL A 151 13.25 3.18 -15.34
C VAL A 151 12.10 3.39 -14.37
N ALA A 152 12.41 3.51 -13.07
CA ALA A 152 11.36 3.56 -12.05
C ALA A 152 10.52 4.84 -12.18
N VAL A 153 11.17 6.00 -12.33
CA VAL A 153 10.50 7.30 -12.46
C VAL A 153 9.60 7.35 -13.70
N GLU A 154 10.07 6.87 -14.85
CA GLU A 154 9.29 6.88 -16.09
C GLU A 154 8.07 5.95 -15.99
N GLU A 155 8.26 4.73 -15.46
CA GLU A 155 7.15 3.80 -15.24
C GLU A 155 6.12 4.35 -14.25
N LEU A 156 6.56 5.04 -13.19
CA LEU A 156 5.68 5.68 -12.22
C LEU A 156 4.90 6.85 -12.86
N HIS A 157 5.54 7.70 -13.66
CA HIS A 157 4.84 8.76 -14.39
C HIS A 157 3.74 8.18 -15.28
N ARG A 158 4.08 7.17 -16.09
CA ARG A 158 3.14 6.49 -16.99
C ARG A 158 1.99 5.83 -16.21
N HIS A 159 2.31 5.19 -15.07
CA HIS A 159 1.33 4.54 -14.21
C HIS A 159 0.34 5.54 -13.60
N PHE A 160 0.81 6.62 -12.99
CA PHE A 160 -0.07 7.61 -12.37
C PHE A 160 -0.90 8.41 -13.40
N GLU A 161 -0.36 8.62 -14.60
CA GLU A 161 -1.13 9.22 -15.70
C GLU A 161 -2.28 8.32 -16.15
N LYS A 162 -1.98 7.03 -16.37
CA LYS A 162 -2.93 6.05 -16.90
C LYS A 162 -3.91 5.51 -15.85
N HIS A 163 -3.40 5.02 -14.72
CA HIS A 163 -4.16 4.31 -13.69
C HIS A 163 -4.45 5.19 -12.47
N GLY A 164 -3.45 5.96 -12.02
CA GLY A 164 -3.60 6.84 -10.86
C GLY A 164 -3.74 6.10 -9.52
N SER A 165 -3.49 4.79 -9.48
CA SER A 165 -3.54 3.98 -8.26
C SER A 165 -2.22 4.02 -7.48
N PRO A 166 -2.23 3.85 -6.14
CA PRO A 166 -1.02 3.67 -5.33
C PRO A 166 -0.17 2.49 -5.80
N VAL A 167 1.14 2.60 -5.63
CA VAL A 167 2.12 1.55 -5.98
C VAL A 167 2.81 1.06 -4.72
N MET A 168 2.94 -0.26 -4.54
CA MET A 168 3.81 -0.81 -3.51
C MET A 168 5.24 -0.88 -4.03
N MET A 169 6.19 -0.43 -3.21
CA MET A 169 7.63 -0.55 -3.45
C MET A 169 8.26 -1.37 -2.34
N GLY A 170 8.95 -2.45 -2.71
CA GLY A 170 9.75 -3.27 -1.78
C GLY A 170 11.22 -3.27 -2.17
N GLY A 171 12.11 -3.13 -1.20
CA GLY A 171 13.55 -3.29 -1.36
C GLY A 171 14.06 -4.55 -0.66
N ASP A 172 15.15 -5.10 -1.18
CA ASP A 172 15.80 -6.31 -0.64
C ASP A 172 16.51 -6.04 0.69
N ARG A 173 17.26 -4.93 0.75
CA ARG A 173 18.14 -4.63 1.89
C ARG A 173 17.46 -3.85 3.01
N ASP A 174 16.39 -3.15 2.71
CA ASP A 174 15.63 -2.40 3.70
C ASP A 174 14.50 -3.21 4.33
N ASN A 175 14.18 -4.41 3.80
CA ASN A 175 13.09 -5.29 4.23
C ASN A 175 11.79 -4.52 4.53
N SER A 176 11.54 -3.46 3.74
CA SER A 176 10.58 -2.44 4.09
C SER A 176 9.71 -2.12 2.88
N SER A 177 8.45 -2.55 2.97
CA SER A 177 7.42 -2.10 2.03
C SER A 177 7.05 -0.64 2.27
N LYS A 178 6.85 0.10 1.18
CA LYS A 178 6.41 1.49 1.20
C LYS A 178 5.34 1.72 0.12
N GLY A 179 4.38 2.59 0.40
CA GLY A 179 3.44 3.08 -0.61
C GLY A 179 4.04 4.26 -1.36
N ILE A 180 3.99 4.23 -2.70
CA ILE A 180 4.35 5.34 -3.57
C ILE A 180 3.07 5.95 -4.13
N LEU A 181 2.86 7.24 -3.83
CA LEU A 181 1.66 7.99 -4.22
C LEU A 181 1.91 9.04 -5.30
N GLY A 182 3.15 9.17 -5.75
CA GLY A 182 3.51 10.17 -6.72
C GLY A 182 4.98 10.22 -7.04
N VAL A 183 5.30 10.89 -8.14
CA VAL A 183 6.64 11.16 -8.61
C VAL A 183 6.73 12.58 -9.13
N CYS A 184 7.83 13.25 -8.83
CA CYS A 184 8.11 14.63 -9.20
C CYS A 184 9.53 14.72 -9.75
N THR A 185 9.67 15.11 -11.01
CA THR A 185 10.94 15.17 -11.74
C THR A 185 11.36 16.63 -11.90
N GLY A 186 12.57 16.95 -11.43
CA GLY A 186 13.23 18.23 -11.62
C GLY A 186 14.41 18.15 -12.57
N THR A 187 15.11 19.27 -12.76
CA THR A 187 16.31 19.31 -13.60
C THR A 187 17.49 18.55 -13.00
N ASN A 188 17.54 18.44 -11.67
CA ASN A 188 18.67 17.87 -10.92
C ASN A 188 18.34 16.52 -10.28
N GLY A 189 17.21 15.94 -10.65
CA GLY A 189 16.75 14.63 -10.20
C GLY A 189 15.30 14.61 -9.75
N SER A 190 14.87 13.41 -9.38
CA SER A 190 13.48 13.09 -9.09
C SER A 190 13.23 12.77 -7.61
N TYR A 191 11.96 12.88 -7.24
CA TYR A 191 11.45 12.65 -5.89
C TYR A 191 10.25 11.71 -5.95
N LEU A 192 10.16 10.82 -4.97
CA LEU A 192 9.03 9.92 -4.76
C LEU A 192 8.22 10.40 -3.56
N LEU A 193 6.90 10.46 -3.71
CA LEU A 193 6.00 10.71 -2.60
C LEU A 193 5.74 9.37 -1.89
N VAL A 194 6.38 9.21 -0.75
CA VAL A 194 6.37 7.97 0.04
C VAL A 194 5.35 8.10 1.17
N VAL A 195 4.59 7.02 1.37
CA VAL A 195 3.81 6.74 2.56
C VAL A 195 4.37 5.50 3.22
N ASP A 196 4.89 5.68 4.43
CA ASP A 196 5.59 4.67 5.19
C ASP A 196 4.63 3.97 6.16
N PRO A 197 4.35 2.66 6.01
CA PRO A 197 3.41 1.94 6.87
C PRO A 197 3.98 1.62 8.27
N HIS A 198 5.24 1.96 8.56
CA HIS A 198 5.90 1.55 9.81
C HIS A 198 5.51 2.39 11.03
N TYR A 199 4.63 3.37 10.86
CA TYR A 199 4.11 4.12 12.00
C TYR A 199 3.43 3.17 13.00
N PHE A 200 3.80 3.29 14.26
CA PHE A 200 3.14 2.61 15.38
C PHE A 200 2.98 3.60 16.52
N GLY A 201 1.74 3.76 17.00
CA GLY A 201 1.45 4.66 18.10
C GLY A 201 0.00 5.10 18.13
N SER A 202 -0.28 6.14 18.92
CA SER A 202 -1.61 6.73 19.03
C SER A 202 -2.05 7.37 17.72
N LYS A 203 -3.36 7.62 17.57
CA LYS A 203 -3.87 8.37 16.42
C LYS A 203 -3.13 9.71 16.27
N LEU A 204 -2.57 9.95 15.10
CA LEU A 204 -1.94 11.22 14.74
C LEU A 204 -2.84 12.01 13.81
N GLU A 205 -2.68 13.33 13.85
CA GLU A 205 -3.19 14.20 12.80
C GLU A 205 -2.32 14.10 11.54
N LYS A 206 -2.93 14.39 10.39
CA LYS A 206 -2.24 14.34 9.10
C LYS A 206 -0.97 15.20 9.06
N THR A 207 -1.01 16.39 9.65
CA THR A 207 0.16 17.30 9.70
C THR A 207 1.32 16.72 10.50
N GLU A 208 1.02 15.97 11.57
CA GLU A 208 2.04 15.32 12.39
C GLU A 208 2.72 14.17 11.64
N LEU A 209 1.95 13.37 10.88
CA LEU A 209 2.51 12.33 10.01
C LEU A 209 3.49 12.92 8.99
N GLN A 210 3.13 14.06 8.40
CA GLN A 210 3.95 14.75 7.41
C GLN A 210 5.22 15.34 8.04
N MET A 211 5.09 16.03 9.18
CA MET A 211 6.22 16.64 9.90
C MET A 211 7.24 15.59 10.37
N ARG A 212 6.77 14.41 10.80
CA ARG A 212 7.64 13.30 11.20
C ARG A 212 8.20 12.49 10.03
N GLY A 213 7.77 12.79 8.80
CA GLY A 213 8.29 12.16 7.59
C GLY A 213 7.71 10.79 7.26
N TRP A 214 6.61 10.37 7.90
CA TRP A 214 5.85 9.16 7.54
C TRP A 214 5.16 9.31 6.19
N VAL A 215 4.84 10.54 5.82
CA VAL A 215 4.33 10.90 4.50
C VAL A 215 5.17 12.05 3.98
N ALA A 216 6.05 11.78 3.02
CA ALA A 216 7.03 12.75 2.58
C ALA A 216 7.51 12.52 1.15
N TRP A 217 7.91 13.60 0.50
CA TRP A 217 8.75 13.51 -0.69
C TRP A 217 10.16 13.10 -0.28
N LYS A 218 10.66 12.02 -0.88
CA LYS A 218 12.03 11.53 -0.70
C LYS A 218 12.76 11.64 -2.03
N PRO A 219 13.97 12.22 -2.08
CA PRO A 219 14.74 12.25 -3.31
C PRO A 219 15.10 10.80 -3.69
N VAL A 220 15.00 10.47 -4.98
CA VAL A 220 15.34 9.13 -5.48
C VAL A 220 16.78 8.77 -5.11
N SER A 221 17.67 9.77 -5.08
CA SER A 221 19.05 9.63 -4.64
C SER A 221 19.25 9.19 -3.18
N SER A 222 18.23 9.26 -2.33
CA SER A 222 18.27 8.74 -0.94
C SER A 222 18.02 7.25 -0.82
N LEU A 223 17.56 6.59 -1.89
CA LEU A 223 17.38 5.14 -1.92
C LEU A 223 18.75 4.45 -2.05
N ASP A 224 18.85 3.24 -1.48
CA ASP A 224 20.08 2.47 -1.47
C ASP A 224 20.42 2.01 -2.90
N ARG A 225 21.47 2.60 -3.46
CA ARG A 225 21.95 2.31 -4.81
C ARG A 225 22.51 0.90 -4.96
N SER A 226 22.81 0.22 -3.85
CA SER A 226 23.30 -1.16 -3.84
C SER A 226 22.19 -2.20 -3.66
N SER A 227 20.95 -1.76 -3.44
CA SER A 227 19.76 -2.63 -3.40
C SER A 227 19.11 -2.70 -4.79
N PHE A 228 18.30 -3.73 -5.02
CA PHE A 228 17.26 -3.69 -6.05
C PHE A 228 15.92 -3.30 -5.42
N TYR A 229 14.99 -2.87 -6.26
CA TYR A 229 13.63 -2.54 -5.86
C TYR A 229 12.63 -3.17 -6.80
N ASN A 230 11.54 -3.66 -6.23
CA ASN A 230 10.38 -4.14 -6.98
C ASN A 230 9.22 -3.18 -6.78
N LEU A 231 8.46 -2.94 -7.85
CA LEU A 231 7.24 -2.14 -7.82
C LEU A 231 6.06 -3.03 -8.22
N CYS A 232 4.99 -2.98 -7.45
CA CYS A 232 3.70 -3.60 -7.77
C CYS A 232 2.70 -2.50 -8.15
N MET A 233 2.32 -2.48 -9.42
CA MET A 233 1.54 -1.41 -10.05
C MET A 233 0.16 -1.91 -10.52
N PRO A 234 -0.94 -1.64 -9.78
CA PRO A 234 -2.28 -2.13 -10.12
C PRO A 234 -2.79 -1.59 -11.46
N GLN A 235 -3.18 -2.48 -12.38
CA GLN A 235 -3.65 -2.14 -13.72
C GLN A 235 -5.17 -1.95 -13.73
N THR A 236 -5.63 -0.80 -13.25
CA THR A 236 -7.06 -0.49 -13.15
C THR A 236 -7.58 0.20 -14.41
N ASP A 237 -8.79 -0.13 -14.83
CA ASP A 237 -9.45 0.59 -15.93
C ASP A 237 -9.86 1.98 -15.47
N ARG A 238 -9.55 3.01 -16.29
CA ARG A 238 -10.11 4.34 -16.06
C ARG A 238 -11.62 4.23 -16.21
N LYS A 239 -12.37 4.72 -15.22
CA LYS A 239 -13.75 5.15 -15.46
C LYS A 239 -13.75 6.04 -16.70
N ARG A 240 -14.51 5.64 -17.73
CA ARG A 240 -15.03 6.61 -18.70
C ARG A 240 -15.89 7.56 -17.86
N THR A 241 -15.36 8.75 -17.62
CA THR A 241 -16.12 9.90 -17.11
C THR A 241 -17.37 10.12 -17.95
#